data_AF-A0A973EDS4-F1
#
_entry.id   AF-A0A973EDS4-F1
#
_cell.length_a   1.000
_cell.length_b   1.000
_cell.length_c   1.000
_cell.angle_alpha   90.00
_cell.angle_beta   90.00
_cell.angle_gamma   90.00
#
_symmetry.space_group_name_H-M   'P 1'
#
loop_
_entity.id
_entity.type
_entity.pdbx_description
1 polymer ?
#
loop_
_entity_poly.entity_id
_entity_poly.type
_entity_poly.pdbx_seq_one_letter_code
_entity_poly.pdbx_strand_id
1 'polypeptide(L)'
;MAETDDMLQRYAAGARVLSEMVGDEVVLLDLGSTCYFGLNPVGALVWECLIQGQTVKQAVEAVLARYQVQAEPVRADVRALVQSL
;
A
#
# COMPACT_ATOMS: atom_id res chain seq x y z
N MET A 1 -13.49 -6.87 17.41
CA MET A 1 -12.37 -7.82 17.55
C MET A 1 -11.62 -8.11 16.24
N ALA A 2 -12.08 -7.67 15.06
CA ALA A 2 -11.38 -7.86 13.78
C ALA A 2 -10.29 -6.79 13.48
N GLU A 3 -10.27 -5.65 14.17
CA GLU A 3 -9.40 -4.51 13.84
C GLU A 3 -7.90 -4.77 13.97
N THR A 4 -7.48 -5.74 14.78
CA THR A 4 -6.07 -6.04 15.04
C THR A 4 -5.48 -7.06 14.05
N ASP A 5 -6.32 -7.85 13.39
CA ASP A 5 -5.88 -8.98 12.56
C ASP A 5 -5.39 -8.53 11.17
N ASP A 6 -6.14 -7.62 10.51
CA ASP A 6 -5.73 -6.99 9.23
C ASP A 6 -4.34 -6.35 9.30
N MET A 7 -3.95 -5.81 10.46
CA MET A 7 -2.70 -5.10 10.63
C MET A 7 -1.46 -6.00 10.63
N LEU A 8 -1.64 -7.29 10.92
CA LEU A 8 -0.59 -8.31 10.88
C LEU A 8 -0.57 -9.06 9.54
N GLN A 9 -1.56 -8.83 8.69
CA GLN A 9 -1.66 -9.44 7.39
C GLN A 9 -0.52 -8.97 6.47
N ARG A 10 0.03 -9.93 5.72
CA ARG A 10 1.05 -9.70 4.69
C ARG A 10 0.39 -9.88 3.35
N TYR A 11 0.65 -8.95 2.45
CA TYR A 11 0.21 -9.03 1.07
C TYR A 11 1.42 -9.27 0.20
N ALA A 12 1.25 -10.09 -0.83
CA ALA A 12 2.24 -10.22 -1.89
C ALA A 12 1.61 -9.66 -3.16
N ALA A 13 2.38 -8.88 -3.92
CA ALA A 13 1.96 -8.53 -5.26
C ALA A 13 1.66 -9.81 -6.05
N GLY A 14 0.53 -9.82 -6.77
CA GLY A 14 0.25 -10.88 -7.72
C GLY A 14 1.43 -10.98 -8.71
N ALA A 15 1.78 -12.18 -9.15
CA ALA A 15 2.94 -12.44 -10.02
C ALA A 15 2.94 -11.70 -11.37
N ARG A 16 1.94 -10.87 -11.64
CA ARG A 16 1.70 -10.10 -12.87
C ARG A 16 1.57 -8.59 -12.65
N VAL A 17 1.74 -8.11 -11.42
CA VAL A 17 1.71 -6.68 -11.12
C VAL A 17 3.13 -6.10 -11.23
N LEU A 18 3.29 -5.12 -12.12
CA LEU A 18 4.47 -4.29 -12.24
C LEU A 18 4.22 -2.96 -11.53
N SER A 19 5.22 -2.42 -10.84
CA SER A 19 5.18 -1.08 -10.27
C SER A 19 6.31 -0.25 -10.86
N GLU A 20 5.99 0.89 -11.45
CA GLU A 20 6.97 1.82 -12.02
C GLU A 20 6.76 3.23 -11.44
N MET A 21 7.84 3.92 -11.11
CA MET A 21 7.81 5.30 -10.65
C MET A 21 7.84 6.23 -11.86
N VAL A 22 6.78 7.02 -12.05
CA VAL A 22 6.64 7.95 -13.16
C VAL A 22 6.46 9.36 -12.59
N GLY A 23 7.54 10.15 -12.62
CA GLY A 23 7.55 11.46 -11.95
C GLY A 23 7.55 11.31 -10.42
N ASP A 24 6.57 11.91 -9.75
CA ASP A 24 6.36 11.84 -8.29
C ASP A 24 5.29 10.82 -7.88
N GLU A 25 4.77 10.03 -8.83
CA GLU A 25 3.69 9.07 -8.61
C GLU A 25 4.16 7.65 -8.94
N VAL A 26 3.60 6.66 -8.22
CA VAL A 26 3.85 5.24 -8.52
C VAL A 26 2.66 4.70 -9.31
N VAL A 27 2.96 4.16 -10.48
CA VAL A 27 1.98 3.51 -11.35
C VAL A 27 2.10 2.01 -11.17
N LEU A 28 0.99 1.39 -10.76
CA LEU A 28 0.83 -0.06 -10.78
C LEU A 28 0.18 -0.48 -12.09
N LEU A 29 0.83 -1.39 -12.78
CA LEU A 29 0.34 -2.03 -13.99
C LEU A 29 0.03 -3.50 -13.67
N ASP A 30 -1.25 -3.85 -13.66
CA ASP A 30 -1.65 -5.26 -13.65
C ASP A 30 -1.69 -5.80 -15.08
N LEU A 31 -0.69 -6.62 -15.43
CA LEU A 31 -0.59 -7.28 -16.74
C LEU A 31 -1.69 -8.35 -16.95
N GLY A 32 -2.41 -8.75 -15.91
CA GLY A 32 -3.53 -9.68 -15.98
C GLY A 32 -4.88 -9.01 -16.25
N SER A 33 -5.07 -7.76 -15.78
CA SER A 33 -6.38 -7.09 -15.81
C SER A 33 -6.42 -5.80 -16.65
N THR A 34 -5.29 -5.36 -17.24
CA THR A 34 -5.19 -4.06 -17.95
C THR A 34 -5.60 -2.85 -17.08
N CYS A 35 -5.64 -3.03 -15.76
CA CYS A 35 -5.93 -1.97 -14.80
C CYS A 35 -4.65 -1.21 -14.48
N TYR A 36 -4.76 0.12 -14.55
CA TYR A 36 -3.73 1.06 -14.13
C TYR A 36 -4.17 1.67 -12.81
N PHE A 37 -3.37 1.51 -11.77
CA PHE A 37 -3.59 2.20 -10.50
C PHE A 37 -2.52 3.24 -10.32
N GLY A 38 -2.91 4.52 -10.28
CA GLY A 38 -2.06 5.59 -9.80
C GLY A 38 -2.09 5.59 -8.28
N LEU A 39 -0.98 5.29 -7.64
CA LEU A 39 -0.83 5.43 -6.21
C LEU A 39 -0.33 6.83 -5.88
N ASN A 40 -1.00 7.48 -4.94
CA ASN A 40 -0.47 8.67 -4.30
C ASN A 40 0.84 8.33 -3.56
N PRO A 41 1.68 9.32 -3.18
CA PRO A 41 2.97 9.07 -2.51
C PRO A 41 2.87 8.27 -1.21
N VAL A 42 1.71 8.25 -0.57
CA VAL A 42 1.40 7.42 0.60
C VAL A 42 1.13 5.97 0.21
N GLY A 43 0.25 5.74 -0.77
CA GLY A 43 -0.08 4.42 -1.30
C GLY A 43 1.11 3.74 -1.95
N ALA A 44 1.98 4.52 -2.61
CA ALA A 44 3.27 4.09 -3.15
C ALA A 44 4.16 3.47 -2.05
N LEU A 45 4.33 4.21 -0.94
CA LEU A 45 5.12 3.75 0.19
C LEU A 45 4.54 2.48 0.81
N VAL A 46 3.21 2.44 0.94
CA VAL A 46 2.49 1.29 1.50
C VAL A 46 2.66 0.07 0.60
N TRP A 47 2.52 0.25 -0.71
CA TRP A 47 2.75 -0.79 -1.70
C TRP A 47 4.17 -1.34 -1.61
N GLU A 48 5.18 -0.47 -1.56
CA GLU A 48 6.58 -0.85 -1.41
C GLU A 48 6.81 -1.69 -0.15
N CYS A 49 6.24 -1.28 0.99
CA CYS A 49 6.31 -2.05 2.23
C CYS A 49 5.69 -3.44 2.08
N LEU A 50 4.52 -3.54 1.46
CA LEU A 50 3.80 -4.79 1.26
C LEU A 50 4.59 -5.75 0.35
N ILE A 51 5.12 -5.28 -0.79
CA ILE A 51 5.91 -6.15 -1.69
C ILE A 51 7.24 -6.60 -1.07
N GLN A 52 7.78 -5.87 -0.09
CA GLN A 52 8.93 -6.29 0.72
C GLN A 52 8.58 -7.31 1.81
N GLY A 53 7.31 -7.74 1.89
CA GLY A 53 6.82 -8.71 2.87
C GLY A 53 6.57 -8.11 4.26
N GLN A 54 6.52 -6.78 4.35
CA GLN A 54 6.16 -6.11 5.61
C GLN A 54 4.65 -6.21 5.85
N THR A 55 4.25 -6.06 7.12
CA THR A 55 2.84 -6.05 7.49
C THR A 55 2.20 -4.70 7.23
N VAL A 56 0.87 -4.68 7.12
CA VAL A 56 0.09 -3.44 7.03
C VAL A 56 0.44 -2.45 8.15
N LYS A 57 0.68 -2.94 9.38
CA LYS A 57 1.13 -2.12 10.50
C LYS A 57 2.47 -1.41 10.21
N GLN A 58 3.45 -2.15 9.69
CA GLN A 58 4.76 -1.59 9.38
C GLN A 58 4.69 -0.56 8.26
N ALA A 59 3.83 -0.80 7.27
CA ALA A 59 3.56 0.17 6.20
C ALA A 59 2.97 1.48 6.76
N VAL A 60 1.97 1.39 7.65
CA VAL A 60 1.40 2.57 8.33
C VAL A 60 2.46 3.32 9.14
N GLU A 61 3.28 2.61 9.92
CA GLU A 61 4.36 3.22 10.70
C GLU A 61 5.39 3.94 9.80
N ALA A 62 5.73 3.36 8.64
CA ALA A 62 6.62 3.99 7.67
C ALA A 62 6.03 5.29 7.10
N VAL A 63 4.73 5.31 6.78
CA VAL A 63 4.03 6.52 6.31
C VAL A 63 4.04 7.59 7.40
N LEU A 64 3.71 7.22 8.64
CA LEU A 64 3.69 8.17 9.75
C LEU A 64 5.07 8.78 10.03
N ALA A 65 6.12 7.95 9.96
CA ALA A 65 7.49 8.41 10.13
C ALA A 65 7.93 9.35 8.99
N ARG A 66 7.53 9.06 7.74
CA ARG A 66 7.97 9.81 6.56
C ARG A 66 7.21 11.12 6.36
N TYR A 67 5.90 11.11 6.58
CA TYR A 67 5.03 12.25 6.29
C TYR A 67 4.59 13.03 7.54
N GLN A 68 4.91 12.55 8.75
CA GLN A 68 4.55 13.19 10.03
C GLN A 68 3.05 13.53 10.17
N VAL A 69 2.20 12.71 9.54
CA VAL A 69 0.73 12.85 9.55
C VAL A 69 0.11 12.07 10.71
N GLN A 70 -1.21 12.21 10.91
CA GLN A 70 -1.94 11.48 11.95
C GLN A 70 -2.18 10.00 11.56
N ALA A 71 -2.19 9.12 12.57
CA ALA A 71 -2.33 7.67 12.38
C ALA A 71 -3.70 7.25 11.85
N GLU A 72 -4.77 7.82 12.36
CA GLU A 72 -6.15 7.51 11.98
C GLU A 72 -6.44 7.62 10.47
N PRO A 73 -6.17 8.76 9.79
CA PRO A 73 -6.44 8.88 8.35
C PRO A 73 -5.55 7.93 7.53
N VAL A 74 -4.28 7.75 7.91
CA VAL A 74 -3.38 6.80 7.22
C VAL A 74 -3.88 5.37 7.33
N ARG A 75 -4.31 4.95 8.53
CA ARG A 75 -4.83 3.58 8.74
C ARG A 75 -6.10 3.35 7.92
N ALA A 76 -6.96 4.35 7.80
CA ALA A 76 -8.17 4.27 7.00
C ALA A 76 -7.84 4.15 5.50
N ASP A 77 -6.96 5.01 4.98
CA ASP A 77 -6.54 4.99 3.57
C ASP A 77 -5.83 3.68 3.19
N VAL A 78 -4.91 3.21 4.02
CA VAL A 78 -4.19 1.96 3.81
C VAL A 78 -5.16 0.77 3.79
N ARG A 79 -6.15 0.76 4.68
CA ARG A 79 -7.18 -0.28 4.71
C ARG A 79 -8.03 -0.23 3.45
N ALA A 80 -8.46 0.95 3.03
CA ALA A 80 -9.26 1.12 1.81
C ALA A 80 -8.49 0.65 0.58
N LEU A 81 -7.19 0.95 0.50
CA LEU A 81 -6.31 0.47 -0.56
C LEU A 81 -6.26 -1.07 -0.57
N VAL A 82 -5.98 -1.68 0.57
CA VAL A 82 -5.87 -3.13 0.72
C VAL A 82 -7.19 -3.86 0.42
N GLN A 83 -8.33 -3.27 0.76
CA GLN A 83 -9.65 -3.82 0.44
C GLN A 83 -10.04 -3.66 -1.04
N SER A 84 -9.40 -2.73 -1.75
CA SER A 84 -9.63 -2.49 -3.17
C SER A 84 -8.70 -3.31 -4.08
N LEU A 85 -7.74 -4.05 -3.51
CA LEU A 85 -6.83 -4.96 -4.19
C LEU A 85 -7.39 -6.38 -4.31
#